data_AF-A0A7I7PAG8-F1
#
_entry.id   AF-A0A7I7PAG8-F1
#
_cell.length_a   1.000
_cell.length_b   1.000
_cell.length_c   1.000
_cell.angle_alpha   90.00
_cell.angle_beta   90.00
_cell.angle_gamma   90.00
#
_symmetry.space_group_name_H-M   'P 1'
#
loop_
_entity.id
_entity.type
_entity.pdbx_description
1 polymer ?
#
loop_
_entity_poly.entity_id
_entity_poly.type
_entity_poly.pdbx_seq_one_letter_code
_entity_poly.pdbx_strand_id
1 'polypeptide(L)'
;MSAEPHDTPQPPSLPAGLLEVWPVIGVGALVWLVATVAAFTVPALEAWRPVTVAGLATGLLGTGIFLWQRDAARRGARGAQTGLDHQRNPDRR
;
A
#
# COMPACT_ATOMS: atom_id res chain seq x y z
N MET A 1 14.94 43.95 -7.45
CA MET A 1 14.81 42.90 -8.49
C MET A 1 13.81 41.88 -7.95
N SER A 2 12.52 42.07 -8.26
CA SER A 2 11.46 41.13 -7.87
C SER A 2 11.55 39.92 -8.79
N ALA A 3 11.55 38.71 -8.23
CA ALA A 3 11.53 37.48 -9.01
C ALA A 3 10.14 37.31 -9.65
N GLU A 4 10.09 37.23 -10.97
CA GLU A 4 8.89 36.84 -11.73
C GLU A 4 8.45 35.43 -11.30
N PRO A 5 7.16 35.16 -11.14
CA PRO A 5 6.67 33.80 -10.87
C PRO A 5 7.00 32.91 -12.07
N HIS A 6 7.97 32.02 -11.90
CA HIS A 6 8.25 30.97 -12.88
C HIS A 6 7.09 29.98 -12.87
N ASP A 7 6.30 29.97 -13.96
CA ASP A 7 5.24 29.00 -14.21
C ASP A 7 5.89 27.62 -14.39
N THR A 8 5.89 26.82 -13.34
CA THR A 8 6.47 25.47 -13.37
C THR A 8 5.54 24.56 -14.17
N PRO A 9 6.01 23.89 -15.24
CA PRO A 9 5.17 22.99 -16.02
C PRO A 9 4.57 21.90 -15.12
N GLN A 10 3.24 21.91 -14.99
CA GLN A 10 2.53 20.91 -14.20
C GLN A 10 2.61 19.57 -14.93
N PRO A 11 3.20 18.52 -14.33
CA PRO A 11 3.30 17.22 -14.99
C PRO A 11 1.89 16.67 -15.27
N PRO A 12 1.69 16.02 -16.43
CA PRO A 12 0.40 15.44 -16.77
C PRO A 12 -0.03 14.45 -15.68
N SER A 13 -1.32 14.49 -15.33
CA SER A 13 -1.87 13.59 -14.31
C SER A 13 -1.65 12.14 -14.73
N LEU A 14 -0.88 11.39 -13.93
CA LEU A 14 -0.68 9.97 -14.15
C LEU A 14 -2.02 9.23 -14.04
N PRO A 15 -2.26 8.20 -14.88
CA PRO A 15 -3.50 7.43 -14.83
C PRO A 15 -3.67 6.80 -13.45
N ALA A 16 -4.87 6.92 -12.88
CA ALA A 16 -5.18 6.51 -11.51
C ALA A 16 -4.75 5.06 -11.19
N GLY A 17 -4.84 4.16 -12.17
CA GLY A 17 -4.42 2.76 -12.02
C GLY A 17 -2.92 2.56 -11.76
N LEU A 18 -2.04 3.49 -12.17
CA LEU A 18 -0.61 3.43 -11.81
C LEU A 18 -0.32 3.98 -10.40
N LEU A 19 -1.23 4.79 -9.86
CA LEU A 19 -1.09 5.38 -8.53
C LEU A 19 -1.64 4.47 -7.43
N GLU A 20 -2.50 3.53 -7.79
CA GLU A 20 -3.02 2.53 -6.87
C GLU A 20 -2.00 1.39 -6.67
N VAL A 21 -1.69 1.06 -5.42
CA VAL A 21 -0.81 -0.07 -5.06
C VAL A 21 -1.48 -1.43 -5.32
N TRP A 22 -2.81 -1.47 -5.33
CA TRP A 22 -3.60 -2.70 -5.40
C TRP A 22 -3.37 -3.56 -6.65
N PRO A 23 -3.28 -3.01 -7.87
CA PRO A 23 -3.00 -3.78 -9.07
C PRO A 23 -1.67 -4.52 -8.98
N VAL A 24 -0.62 -3.90 -8.43
CA VAL A 24 0.70 -4.52 -8.30
C VAL A 24 0.66 -5.70 -7.33
N ILE A 25 0.02 -5.53 -6.17
CA ILE A 25 -0.17 -6.62 -5.19
C ILE A 25 -0.98 -7.76 -5.82
N GLY A 26 -2.08 -7.44 -6.49
CA GLY A 26 -2.96 -8.43 -7.12
C GLY A 26 -2.25 -9.24 -8.21
N VAL A 27 -1.51 -8.57 -9.10
CA VAL A 27 -0.73 -9.23 -10.15
C VAL A 27 0.35 -10.12 -9.55
N GLY A 28 1.12 -9.61 -8.57
CA GLY A 28 2.16 -10.40 -7.90
C GLY A 28 1.61 -11.65 -7.19
N ALA A 29 0.49 -11.50 -6.47
CA ALA A 29 -0.18 -12.61 -5.81
C ALA A 29 -0.71 -13.65 -6.81
N LEU A 30 -1.31 -13.20 -7.91
CA LEU A 30 -1.80 -14.09 -8.97
C LEU A 30 -0.66 -14.86 -9.63
N VAL A 31 0.46 -14.20 -9.94
CA VAL A 31 1.64 -14.84 -10.53
C VAL A 31 2.17 -15.95 -9.63
N TRP A 32 2.35 -15.67 -8.33
CA TRP A 32 2.82 -16.69 -7.39
C TRP A 32 1.81 -17.82 -7.23
N LEU A 33 0.51 -17.52 -7.15
CA LEU A 33 -0.53 -18.54 -7.06
C LEU A 33 -0.52 -19.47 -8.29
N VAL A 34 -0.46 -18.91 -9.50
CA VAL A 34 -0.38 -19.68 -10.74
C VAL A 34 0.90 -20.51 -10.79
N ALA A 35 2.03 -19.95 -10.39
CA ALA A 35 3.30 -20.67 -10.34
C ALA A 35 3.26 -21.84 -9.34
N THR A 36 2.65 -21.64 -8.16
CA THR A 36 2.43 -22.73 -7.19
C THR A 36 1.57 -23.82 -7.81
N VAL A 37 0.42 -23.48 -8.39
CA VAL A 37 -0.46 -24.47 -9.05
C VAL A 37 0.30 -25.24 -10.14
N ALA A 38 1.09 -24.55 -10.97
CA ALA A 38 1.90 -25.17 -12.01
C ALA A 38 2.94 -26.14 -11.42
N ALA A 39 3.62 -25.78 -10.34
CA ALA A 39 4.63 -26.63 -9.67
C ALA A 39 4.04 -27.93 -9.07
N PHE A 40 2.75 -27.96 -8.75
CA PHE A 40 2.06 -29.16 -8.25
C PHE A 40 1.33 -29.97 -9.33
N THR A 41 1.05 -29.37 -10.49
CA THR A 41 0.31 -30.03 -11.59
C THR A 41 1.19 -30.46 -12.76
N VAL A 42 2.35 -29.83 -12.94
CA VAL A 42 3.29 -30.11 -14.05
C VAL A 42 4.54 -30.79 -13.49
N PRO A 43 4.83 -32.06 -13.84
CA PRO A 43 5.98 -32.80 -13.32
C PRO A 43 7.32 -32.10 -13.58
N ALA A 44 7.48 -31.44 -14.73
CA ALA A 44 8.69 -30.70 -15.07
C ALA A 44 8.98 -29.51 -14.14
N LEU A 45 8.00 -29.05 -13.37
CA LEU A 45 8.11 -27.92 -12.45
C LEU A 45 8.20 -28.33 -10.98
N GLU A 46 8.33 -29.63 -10.68
CA GLU A 46 8.37 -30.13 -9.30
C GLU A 46 9.50 -29.51 -8.47
N ALA A 47 10.67 -29.28 -9.07
CA ALA A 47 11.81 -28.63 -8.40
C ALA A 47 11.52 -27.18 -7.97
N TRP A 48 10.51 -26.53 -8.56
CA TRP A 48 10.13 -25.15 -8.24
C TRP A 48 9.16 -25.05 -7.05
N ARG A 49 8.65 -26.16 -6.52
CA ARG A 49 7.68 -26.16 -5.40
C ARG A 49 8.16 -25.34 -4.19
N PRO A 50 9.41 -25.48 -3.68
CA PRO A 50 9.86 -24.70 -2.53
C PRO A 50 9.85 -23.19 -2.83
N VAL A 51 10.29 -22.81 -4.03
CA VAL A 51 10.38 -21.40 -4.46
C VAL A 51 8.99 -20.80 -4.62
N THR A 52 8.08 -21.52 -5.28
CA THR A 52 6.70 -21.06 -5.51
C THR A 52 5.90 -20.94 -4.23
N VAL A 53 6.09 -21.87 -3.29
CA VAL A 53 5.47 -21.78 -1.96
C VAL A 53 6.07 -20.64 -1.14
N ALA A 54 7.40 -20.46 -1.16
CA ALA A 54 8.05 -19.35 -0.47
C ALA A 54 7.56 -18.00 -1.01
N GLY A 55 7.50 -17.83 -2.33
CA GLY A 55 7.01 -16.62 -2.96
C GLY A 55 5.54 -16.31 -2.63
N LEU A 56 4.67 -17.33 -2.66
CA LEU A 56 3.28 -17.19 -2.24
C LEU A 56 3.16 -16.78 -0.76
N ALA A 57 3.93 -17.44 0.12
CA ALA A 57 3.95 -17.11 1.55
C ALA A 57 4.47 -15.69 1.80
N THR A 58 5.56 -15.29 1.14
CA THR A 58 6.09 -13.92 1.21
C THR A 58 5.06 -12.90 0.71
N GLY A 59 4.37 -13.18 -0.40
CA GLY A 59 3.32 -12.31 -0.92
C GLY A 59 2.15 -12.13 0.06
N LEU A 60 1.68 -13.22 0.66
CA LEU A 60 0.63 -13.19 1.69
C LEU A 60 1.08 -12.41 2.94
N LEU A 61 2.31 -12.65 3.42
CA LEU A 61 2.89 -11.93 4.56
C LEU A 61 3.01 -10.43 4.29
N GLY A 62 3.61 -10.04 3.16
CA GLY A 62 3.78 -8.64 2.79
C GLY A 62 2.44 -7.92 2.63
N THR A 63 1.45 -8.58 2.00
CA THR A 63 0.09 -8.04 1.88
C THR A 63 -0.58 -7.90 3.24
N GLY A 64 -0.45 -8.89 4.13
CA GLY A 64 -0.98 -8.82 5.50
C GLY A 64 -0.41 -7.64 6.29
N ILE A 65 0.91 -7.45 6.24
CA ILE A 65 1.59 -6.30 6.87
C ILE A 65 1.06 -4.99 6.30
N PHE A 66 0.96 -4.87 4.97
CA PHE A 66 0.45 -3.66 4.32
C PHE A 66 -0.99 -3.34 4.76
N LEU A 67 -1.86 -4.34 4.84
CA LEU A 67 -3.24 -4.15 5.31
C LEU A 67 -3.30 -3.73 6.77
N TRP A 68 -2.47 -4.33 7.62
CA TRP A 68 -2.37 -3.95 9.02
C TRP A 68 -1.86 -2.50 9.18
N GLN A 69 -0.84 -2.11 8.41
CA GLN A 69 -0.33 -0.74 8.37
C GLN A 69 -1.41 0.24 7.91
N ARG A 70 -2.15 -0.09 6.83
CA ARG A 70 -3.25 0.74 6.31
C ARG A 70 -4.36 0.93 7.34
N ASP A 71 -4.71 -0.13 8.05
CA ASP A 71 -5.73 -0.10 9.10
C ASP A 71 -5.25 0.68 10.34
N ALA A 72 -3.98 0.50 10.73
CA ALA A 72 -3.34 1.29 11.78
C ALA A 72 -3.29 2.78 11.44
N ALA A 73 -2.97 3.16 10.20
CA ALA A 73 -2.98 4.54 9.74
C ALA A 73 -4.39 5.15 9.81
N ARG A 74 -5.43 4.39 9.42
CA ARG A 74 -6.84 4.82 9.53
C ARG A 74 -7.28 4.98 10.98
N ARG A 75 -6.82 4.11 11.88
CA ARG A 75 -7.08 4.22 13.33
C ARG A 75 -6.32 5.39 13.96
N GLY A 76 -5.06 5.61 13.58
CA GLY A 76 -4.25 6.74 14.04
C GLY A 76 -4.82 8.09 13.61
N ALA A 77 -5.37 8.18 12.40
CA ALA A 77 -6.12 9.36 11.93
C ALA A 77 -7.36 9.68 12.78
N ARG A 78 -7.96 8.67 13.44
CA ARG A 78 -9.10 8.84 14.37
C ARG A 78 -8.68 9.09 15.83
N GLY A 79 -7.44 8.74 16.21
CA GLY A 79 -6.91 8.92 17.56
C GLY A 79 -6.34 10.31 17.85
N ALA A 80 -6.10 11.13 16.83
CA ALA A 80 -5.49 12.47 16.98
C ALA A 80 -6.45 13.59 17.43
N GLN A 81 -7.67 13.27 17.84
CA GLN A 81 -8.67 14.24 18.31
C GLN A 81 -9.00 14.07 19.80
N THR A 82 -7.99 14.06 20.67
CA THR A 82 -8.19 14.12 22.14
C THR A 82 -7.57 15.38 22.77
N GLY A 83 -7.23 16.40 21.97
CA GLY A 83 -6.51 17.59 22.42
C GLY A 83 -7.19 18.95 22.21
N LEU A 84 -8.40 19.01 21.62
CA LEU A 84 -9.02 20.29 21.23
C LEU A 84 -10.26 20.72 22.05
N ASP A 85 -10.44 20.22 23.27
CA ASP A 85 -11.47 20.73 24.19
C ASP A 85 -10.92 21.68 25.28
N HIS A 86 -9.62 22.06 25.26
CA HIS A 86 -9.02 22.86 26.32
C HIS A 86 -8.68 24.32 25.96
N GLN A 87 -9.33 24.92 24.97
CA GLN A 87 -9.06 26.32 24.65
C GLN A 87 -10.28 27.12 24.22
N ARG A 88 -11.22 27.34 25.16
CA ARG A 88 -11.97 28.61 25.23
C ARG A 88 -12.69 28.77 26.57
N ASN A 89 -12.10 29.49 27.52
CA ASN A 89 -12.72 30.71 28.07
C ASN A 89 -11.73 31.48 28.99
N PRO A 90 -10.99 32.47 28.46
CA PRO A 90 -10.40 33.51 29.30
C PRO A 90 -11.51 34.51 29.66
N ASP A 91 -11.64 34.81 30.94
CA ASP A 91 -12.40 35.96 31.46
C ASP A 91 -13.91 36.01 31.16
N ARG A 92 -14.70 35.48 32.10
CA ARG A 92 -16.00 36.09 32.43
C ARG A 92 -15.96 36.58 33.87
N ARG A 93 -15.82 37.92 33.94
CA ARG A 93 -15.85 38.89 35.05
C ARG A 93 -16.61 38.47 36.29
#